data_AF-A0A5C3QUT0-F1
#
_entry.id   AF-A0A5C3QUT0-F1
#
_cell.length_a   1.000
_cell.length_b   1.000
_cell.length_c   1.000
_cell.angle_alpha   90.00
_cell.angle_beta   90.00
_cell.angle_gamma   90.00
#
_symmetry.space_group_name_H-M   'P 1'
#
loop_
_entity.id
_entity.type
_entity.pdbx_description
1 polymer ?
#
loop_
_entity_poly.entity_id
_entity_poly.type
_entity_poly.pdbx_seq_one_letter_code
_entity_poly.pdbx_strand_id
1 'polypeptide(L)'
;MSEPATNPPLPSMNLTFRHSHHKFSIRPSNGQYVTVSDVLYGIHVVLHQPLPDKDIRRHARHGKSDHLLTAYHRRCNSAPHRAHVDHNLRQGYKLLDTFFGLFIFDGVSPSTSMPGVFYVDLR
;
A
#
# COMPACT_ATOMS: atom_id res chain seq x y z
N MET A 1 -16.32 -11.05 1.29
CA MET A 1 -16.39 -10.19 0.08
C MET A 1 -15.90 -10.99 -1.11
N SER A 2 -16.77 -11.80 -1.71
CA SER A 2 -16.41 -12.69 -2.84
C SER A 2 -16.82 -12.11 -4.19
N GLU A 3 -17.27 -10.86 -4.21
CA GLU A 3 -17.68 -10.15 -5.41
C GLU A 3 -16.47 -9.78 -6.29
N PRO A 4 -16.62 -9.79 -7.63
CA PRO A 4 -15.57 -9.34 -8.54
C PRO A 4 -15.13 -7.91 -8.24
N ALA A 5 -13.82 -7.64 -8.31
CA ALA A 5 -13.28 -6.30 -8.13
C ALA A 5 -13.57 -5.36 -9.33
N THR A 6 -13.92 -5.93 -10.48
CA THR A 6 -14.20 -5.20 -11.72
C THR A 6 -15.38 -5.83 -12.45
N ASN A 7 -16.02 -5.04 -13.31
CA ASN A 7 -16.99 -5.52 -14.29
C ASN A 7 -16.54 -5.07 -15.70
N PRO A 8 -16.12 -5.99 -16.60
CA PRO A 8 -16.11 -7.45 -16.43
C PRO A 8 -15.05 -7.95 -15.42
N PRO A 9 -15.24 -9.16 -14.82
CA PRO A 9 -14.26 -9.75 -13.91
C PRO A 9 -12.91 -9.99 -14.58
N LEU A 10 -11.81 -9.67 -13.89
CA LEU A 10 -10.45 -9.86 -14.40
C LEU A 10 -9.72 -11.02 -13.72
N PRO A 11 -8.92 -11.82 -14.44
CA PRO A 11 -8.15 -12.94 -13.88
C PRO A 11 -6.88 -12.48 -13.14
N SER A 12 -6.45 -11.23 -13.32
CA SER A 12 -5.39 -10.59 -12.55
C SER A 12 -5.52 -9.07 -12.64
N MET A 13 -4.96 -8.35 -11.68
CA MET A 13 -4.97 -6.88 -11.66
C MET A 13 -3.58 -6.34 -11.33
N ASN A 14 -3.09 -5.39 -12.12
CA ASN A 14 -1.87 -4.65 -11.83
C ASN A 14 -2.24 -3.32 -11.18
N LEU A 15 -1.77 -3.11 -9.96
CA LEU A 15 -2.07 -1.94 -9.14
C LEU A 15 -0.82 -1.09 -8.93
N THR A 16 -1.03 0.21 -8.80
CA THR A 16 0.00 1.18 -8.42
C THR A 16 -0.63 2.31 -7.62
N PHE A 17 0.12 2.93 -6.73
CA PHE A 17 -0.34 4.13 -6.04
C PHE A 17 -0.05 5.37 -6.90
N ARG A 18 -0.95 6.37 -6.96
CA ARG A 18 -0.73 7.57 -7.82
C ARG A 18 0.57 8.32 -7.53
N HIS A 19 0.95 8.38 -6.26
CA HIS A 19 2.11 9.15 -5.80
C HIS A 19 3.34 8.29 -5.54
N SER A 20 3.30 7.01 -5.90
CA SER A 20 4.39 6.07 -5.64
C SER A 20 4.66 5.21 -6.88
N HIS A 21 5.92 4.83 -7.05
CA HIS A 21 6.37 3.98 -8.17
C HIS A 21 6.22 2.49 -7.84
N HIS A 22 5.63 2.17 -6.68
CA HIS A 22 5.41 0.78 -6.26
C HIS A 22 4.23 0.20 -7.04
N LYS A 23 4.58 -0.71 -7.96
CA LYS A 23 3.64 -1.53 -8.70
C LYS A 23 3.57 -2.92 -8.07
N PHE A 24 2.39 -3.50 -8.07
CA PHE A 24 2.17 -4.86 -7.59
C PHE A 24 1.05 -5.52 -8.39
N SER A 25 1.08 -6.85 -8.45
CA SER A 25 0.08 -7.63 -9.17
C SER A 25 -0.70 -8.47 -8.18
N ILE A 26 -2.01 -8.51 -8.35
CA ILE A 26 -2.93 -9.31 -7.56
C ILE A 26 -3.43 -10.46 -8.42
N ARG A 27 -3.39 -11.65 -7.84
CA ARG A 27 -3.94 -12.88 -8.39
C ARG A 27 -5.13 -13.33 -7.55
N PRO A 28 -6.12 -14.00 -8.18
CA PRO A 28 -7.30 -14.49 -7.48
C PRO A 28 -6.94 -15.57 -6.46
N SER A 29 -7.43 -15.45 -5.23
CA SER A 29 -7.35 -16.54 -4.25
C SER A 29 -8.30 -17.69 -4.58
N ASN A 30 -9.41 -17.41 -5.28
CA ASN A 30 -10.40 -18.39 -5.71
C ASN A 30 -10.05 -19.10 -7.04
N GLY A 31 -8.95 -18.73 -7.69
CA GLY A 31 -8.48 -19.29 -8.95
C GLY A 31 -9.24 -18.86 -10.22
N GLN A 32 -10.26 -18.00 -10.12
CA GLN A 32 -11.09 -17.58 -11.25
C GLN A 32 -10.93 -16.10 -11.61
N TYR A 33 -11.22 -15.21 -10.67
CA TYR A 33 -11.18 -13.76 -10.89
C TYR A 33 -10.84 -13.02 -9.61
N VAL A 34 -10.21 -11.85 -9.77
CA VAL A 34 -9.81 -11.00 -8.65
C VAL A 34 -11.06 -10.47 -7.96
N THR A 35 -11.17 -10.75 -6.66
CA THR A 35 -12.26 -10.27 -5.81
C THR A 35 -11.88 -8.98 -5.09
N VAL A 36 -12.88 -8.26 -4.56
CA VAL A 36 -12.64 -7.11 -3.67
C VAL A 36 -11.76 -7.51 -2.47
N SER A 37 -11.96 -8.71 -1.92
CA SER A 37 -11.12 -9.22 -0.82
C SER A 37 -9.66 -9.39 -1.24
N ASP A 38 -9.40 -9.91 -2.44
CA ASP A 38 -8.03 -10.05 -2.96
C ASP A 38 -7.36 -8.68 -3.09
N VAL A 39 -8.11 -7.66 -3.57
CA VAL A 39 -7.62 -6.29 -3.71
C VAL A 39 -7.23 -5.69 -2.37
N LEU A 40 -8.13 -5.72 -1.38
CA LEU A 40 -7.89 -5.17 -0.06
C LEU A 40 -6.72 -5.89 0.65
N TYR A 41 -6.67 -7.22 0.55
CA TYR A 41 -5.58 -8.00 1.11
C TYR A 41 -4.24 -7.68 0.43
N GLY A 42 -4.22 -7.60 -0.90
CA GLY A 42 -3.01 -7.25 -1.65
C GLY A 42 -2.48 -5.85 -1.31
N ILE A 43 -3.38 -4.86 -1.21
CA ILE A 43 -3.03 -3.50 -0.75
C ILE A 43 -2.45 -3.56 0.66
N HIS A 44 -3.13 -4.26 1.58
CA HIS A 44 -2.67 -4.41 2.96
C HIS A 44 -1.26 -5.00 3.03
N VAL A 45 -1.00 -6.11 2.32
CA VAL A 45 0.31 -6.77 2.28
C VAL A 45 1.38 -5.83 1.76
N VAL A 46 1.13 -5.15 0.63
CA VAL A 46 2.11 -4.27 -0.02
C VAL A 46 2.42 -3.05 0.84
N LEU A 47 1.41 -2.43 1.46
CA LEU A 47 1.60 -1.30 2.38
C LEU A 47 2.49 -1.68 3.58
N HIS A 48 2.43 -2.92 4.03
CA HIS A 48 3.21 -3.42 5.15
C HIS A 48 4.63 -3.90 4.79
N GLN A 49 5.02 -3.86 3.52
CA GLN A 49 6.37 -4.23 3.10
C GLN A 49 7.42 -3.21 3.60
N PRO A 50 8.65 -3.65 3.91
CA PRO A 50 9.75 -2.77 4.22
C PRO A 50 9.99 -1.75 3.10
N LEU A 51 10.22 -0.50 3.47
CA LEU A 51 10.57 0.56 2.53
C LEU A 51 12.06 0.45 2.16
N PRO A 52 12.42 0.32 0.87
CA PRO A 52 13.82 0.20 0.47
C PRO A 52 14.63 1.46 0.82
N ASP A 53 15.91 1.29 1.16
CA ASP A 53 16.78 2.42 1.54
C ASP A 53 16.90 3.51 0.47
N LYS A 54 16.82 3.12 -0.81
CA LYS A 54 16.82 4.07 -1.94
C LYS A 54 15.64 5.04 -1.86
N ASP A 55 14.49 4.56 -1.38
CA ASP A 55 13.26 5.33 -1.28
C ASP A 55 13.31 6.20 -0.02
N ILE A 56 13.82 5.67 1.10
CA ILE A 56 14.13 6.46 2.31
C ILE A 56 15.05 7.65 1.96
N ARG A 57 16.17 7.38 1.27
CA ARG A 57 17.11 8.44 0.81
C ARG A 57 16.46 9.41 -0.17
N ARG A 58 15.52 8.95 -1.00
CA ARG A 58 14.76 9.82 -1.90
C ARG A 58 13.87 10.79 -1.11
N HIS A 59 13.16 10.31 -0.08
CA HIS A 59 12.39 11.17 0.80
C HIS A 59 13.26 12.22 1.49
N ALA A 60 14.46 11.81 1.95
CA ALA A 60 15.41 12.74 2.55
C ALA A 60 15.89 13.84 1.58
N ARG A 61 16.22 13.48 0.34
CA ARG A 61 16.62 14.45 -0.70
C ARG A 61 15.52 15.45 -1.05
N HIS A 62 14.25 15.08 -0.89
CA HIS A 62 13.11 15.96 -1.13
C HIS A 62 12.63 16.71 0.12
N GLY A 63 13.39 16.71 1.22
CA GLY A 63 13.01 17.41 2.45
C GLY A 63 11.81 16.78 3.18
N LYS A 64 11.47 15.51 2.90
CA LYS A 64 10.34 14.80 3.50
C LYS A 64 10.74 13.82 4.61
N SER A 65 11.97 13.91 5.11
CA SER A 65 12.47 13.05 6.20
C SER A 65 11.58 13.14 7.44
N ASP A 66 11.23 14.35 7.86
CA ASP A 66 10.50 14.56 9.11
C ASP A 66 9.07 14.03 9.02
N HIS A 67 8.43 14.15 7.86
CA HIS A 67 7.12 13.56 7.59
C HIS A 67 7.17 12.03 7.63
N LEU A 68 8.20 11.42 7.02
CA LEU A 68 8.38 9.98 7.02
C LEU A 68 8.66 9.45 8.43
N LEU A 69 9.53 10.13 9.19
CA LEU A 69 9.85 9.80 10.58
C LEU A 69 8.61 9.92 11.49
N THR A 70 7.83 10.99 11.32
CA THR A 70 6.58 11.20 12.07
C THR A 70 5.57 10.10 11.79
N ALA A 71 5.37 9.73 10.53
CA ALA A 71 4.46 8.66 10.13
C ALA A 71 4.88 7.30 10.70
N TYR A 72 6.18 6.99 10.63
CA TYR A 72 6.77 5.80 11.23
C TYR A 72 6.50 5.72 12.74
N HIS A 73 6.80 6.78 13.49
CA HIS A 73 6.55 6.81 14.93
C HIS A 73 5.06 6.71 15.26
N ARG A 74 4.20 7.39 14.50
CA ARG A 74 2.75 7.30 14.69
C ARG A 74 2.26 5.86 14.51
N ARG A 75 2.75 5.13 13.51
CA ARG A 75 2.44 3.70 13.33
C ARG A 75 2.97 2.85 14.49
N CYS A 76 4.22 3.03 14.89
CA CYS A 76 4.78 2.22 15.96
C CYS A 76 4.04 2.42 17.28
N ASN A 77 3.63 3.67 17.58
CA ASN A 77 2.97 4.05 18.82
C ASN A 77 1.45 3.80 18.82
N SER A 78 0.83 3.43 17.69
CA SER A 78 -0.61 3.11 17.66
C SER A 78 -0.93 1.72 18.22
N ALA A 79 0.09 0.91 18.53
CA ALA A 79 -0.11 -0.43 19.06
C ALA A 79 -0.51 -0.39 20.55
N PRO A 80 -1.50 -1.20 20.99
CA PRO A 80 -2.05 -1.14 22.34
C PRO A 80 -1.10 -1.67 23.42
N HIS A 81 -0.08 -2.44 23.04
CA HIS A 81 0.84 -3.09 23.97
C HIS A 81 2.30 -2.79 23.60
N ARG A 82 3.13 -2.59 24.64
CA ARG A 82 4.54 -2.25 24.48
C ARG A 82 5.33 -3.28 23.66
N ALA A 83 5.02 -4.57 23.81
CA ALA A 83 5.64 -5.63 23.00
C ALA A 83 5.38 -5.46 21.49
N HIS A 84 4.20 -4.96 21.11
CA HIS A 84 3.87 -4.67 19.72
C HIS A 84 4.54 -3.38 19.23
N VAL A 85 4.72 -2.39 20.11
CA VAL A 85 5.52 -1.18 19.80
C VAL A 85 6.95 -1.59 19.47
N ASP A 86 7.59 -2.39 20.32
CA ASP A 86 8.95 -2.87 20.12
C ASP A 86 9.09 -3.70 18.83
N HIS A 87 8.10 -4.55 18.54
CA HIS A 87 8.03 -5.29 17.28
C HIS A 87 7.95 -4.35 16.07
N ASN A 88 7.06 -3.36 16.11
CA ASN A 88 6.88 -2.41 15.02
C ASN A 88 8.13 -1.54 14.79
N LEU A 89 8.85 -1.17 15.85
CA LEU A 89 10.11 -0.43 15.77
C LEU A 89 11.20 -1.26 15.05
N ARG A 90 11.30 -2.56 15.35
CA ARG A 90 12.28 -3.46 14.69
C ARG A 90 12.01 -3.67 13.21
N GLN A 91 10.79 -3.46 12.75
CA GLN A 91 10.44 -3.59 11.33
C GLN A 91 10.87 -2.39 10.48
N GLY A 92 11.33 -1.29 11.10
CA GLY A 92 11.78 -0.10 10.40
C GLY A 92 10.66 0.58 9.60
N TYR A 93 11.05 1.39 8.61
CA TYR A 93 10.11 2.05 7.71
C TYR A 93 9.39 1.06 6.82
N LYS A 94 8.08 1.26 6.64
CA LYS A 94 7.22 0.51 5.73
C LYS A 94 6.72 1.42 4.61
N LEU A 95 6.28 0.82 3.51
CA LEU A 95 5.72 1.58 2.38
C LEU A 95 4.56 2.49 2.82
N LEU A 96 3.71 2.03 3.75
CA LEU A 96 2.61 2.83 4.28
C LEU A 96 3.08 4.16 4.94
N ASP A 97 4.30 4.20 5.49
CA ASP A 97 4.82 5.40 6.14
C ASP A 97 5.06 6.54 5.13
N THR A 98 5.23 6.20 3.84
CA THR A 98 5.38 7.20 2.75
C THR A 98 4.11 7.97 2.44
N PHE A 99 2.96 7.50 2.93
CA PHE A 99 1.67 8.16 2.76
C PHE A 99 1.34 9.11 3.91
N PHE A 100 2.24 9.26 4.90
CA PHE A 100 2.13 10.27 5.96
C PHE A 100 0.84 10.22 6.78
N GLY A 101 0.22 9.04 6.89
CA GLY A 101 -1.05 8.86 7.60
C GLY A 101 -2.31 8.96 6.73
N LEU A 102 -2.16 9.11 5.41
CA LEU A 102 -3.25 9.02 4.43
C LEU A 102 -3.39 7.57 3.96
N PHE A 103 -4.22 6.78 4.63
CA PHE A 103 -4.38 5.35 4.36
C PHE A 103 -5.84 4.91 4.27
N ILE A 104 -6.78 5.84 4.08
CA ILE A 104 -8.17 5.47 3.85
C ILE A 104 -8.29 5.07 2.38
N PHE A 105 -8.52 3.78 2.15
CA PHE A 105 -8.80 3.27 0.81
C PHE A 105 -10.13 3.85 0.30
N ASP A 106 -10.07 4.51 -0.86
CA ASP A 106 -11.22 5.15 -1.50
C ASP A 106 -11.64 4.44 -2.79
N GLY A 107 -10.84 3.48 -3.26
CA GLY A 107 -11.17 2.64 -4.41
C GLY A 107 -9.97 2.38 -5.31
N VAL A 108 -10.29 1.82 -6.48
CA VAL A 108 -9.35 1.66 -7.58
C VAL A 108 -9.93 2.27 -8.84
N SER A 109 -9.09 2.96 -9.60
CA SER A 109 -9.48 3.58 -10.87
C SER A 109 -8.58 3.12 -12.02
N PRO A 110 -9.10 2.89 -13.23
CA PRO A 110 -8.26 2.51 -14.36
C PRO A 110 -7.28 3.63 -14.71
N SER A 111 -6.06 3.26 -15.07
CA SER A 111 -5.06 4.22 -15.54
C SER A 111 -5.43 4.71 -16.94
N THR A 112 -5.43 6.04 -17.11
CA THR A 112 -5.62 6.68 -18.42
C THR A 112 -4.36 6.60 -19.30
N SER A 113 -3.20 6.28 -18.71
CA SER A 113 -1.90 6.29 -19.40
C SER A 113 -1.33 4.90 -19.65
N MET A 114 -1.70 3.90 -18.83
CA MET A 114 -1.20 2.53 -18.93
C MET A 114 -2.38 1.55 -18.99
N PRO A 115 -2.68 0.98 -20.17
CA PRO A 115 -3.73 -0.03 -20.31
C PRO A 115 -3.51 -1.21 -19.34
N GLY A 116 -4.58 -1.64 -18.66
CA GLY A 116 -4.53 -2.78 -17.73
C GLY A 116 -3.87 -2.48 -16.37
N VAL A 117 -3.53 -1.22 -16.09
CA VAL A 117 -3.07 -0.78 -14.76
C VAL A 117 -4.18 -0.02 -14.06
N PHE A 118 -4.31 -0.24 -12.76
CA PHE A 118 -5.26 0.43 -11.89
C PHE A 118 -4.50 1.27 -10.85
N TYR A 119 -4.97 2.47 -10.60
CA TYR A 119 -4.51 3.32 -9.51
C TYR A 119 -5.26 2.97 -8.24
N VAL A 120 -4.53 2.80 -7.13
CA VAL A 120 -5.10 2.77 -5.78
C VAL A 120 -5.29 4.22 -5.34
N ASP A 121 -6.54 4.57 -5.06
CA ASP A 121 -6.93 5.89 -4.57
C ASP A 121 -7.00 5.86 -3.04
N LEU A 122 -6.23 6.74 -2.40
CA LEU A 122 -6.16 6.90 -0.94
C LEU A 122 -6.54 8.35 -0.58
N ARG A 123 -7.29 8.53 0.51
CA ARG A 123 -7.66 9.83 1.08
C ARG A 123 -7.24 9.99 2.54
#